data_AF-A0A1V0PS55-F1
#
_entry.id   AF-A0A1V0PS55-F1
#
_cell.length_a   1.000
_cell.length_b   1.000
_cell.length_c   1.000
_cell.angle_alpha   90.00
_cell.angle_beta   90.00
_cell.angle_gamma   90.00
#
_symmetry.space_group_name_H-M   'P 1'
#
loop_
_entity.id
_entity.type
_entity.pdbx_description
1 polymer ?
#
loop_
_entity_poly.entity_id
_entity_poly.type
_entity_poly.pdbx_seq_one_letter_code
_entity_poly.pdbx_strand_id
1 'polypeptide(L)' 'MAWRWKNAKGETGYAHATQAEAIDDALKKALKRDVMDMQATERDRLWAGLVRGGWRLTEE' A
#
# COMPACT_ATOMS: atom_id res chain seq x y z
N MET A 1 11.31 -13.15 -2.28
CA MET A 1 10.91 -11.80 -2.71
C MET A 1 9.64 -11.48 -1.98
N ALA A 2 9.72 -10.58 -1.02
CA ALA A 2 8.56 -10.11 -0.26
C ALA A 2 8.42 -8.60 -0.42
N TRP A 3 7.19 -8.11 -0.44
CA TRP A 3 6.89 -6.69 -0.60
C TRP A 3 6.37 -6.11 0.71
N ARG A 4 6.87 -4.91 1.04
CA ARG A 4 6.49 -4.19 2.25
C ARG A 4 6.32 -2.71 1.94
N TRP A 5 5.29 -2.08 2.53
CA TRP A 5 5.14 -0.63 2.48
C TRP A 5 5.78 0.04 3.70
N LYS A 6 6.20 1.29 3.54
CA LYS A 6 6.63 2.20 4.61
C LYS A 6 5.93 3.55 4.44
N ASN A 7 5.35 4.08 5.51
CA ASN A 7 4.68 5.38 5.47
C ASN A 7 5.63 6.53 5.88
N ALA A 8 5.15 7.77 5.76
CA ALA A 8 5.91 8.97 6.12
C ALA A 8 6.29 9.07 7.61
N LYS A 9 5.60 8.35 8.49
CA LYS A 9 5.91 8.25 9.92
C LYS A 9 6.96 7.18 10.22
N GLY A 10 7.38 6.42 9.21
CA GLY A 10 8.34 5.33 9.33
C GLY A 10 7.71 3.99 9.73
N GLU A 11 6.39 3.91 9.89
CA GLU A 11 5.70 2.63 10.13
C GLU A 11 5.75 1.77 8.87
N THR A 12 5.86 0.45 9.06
CA THR A 12 5.91 -0.53 7.98
C THR A 12 4.81 -1.57 8.11
N GLY A 13 4.34 -2.07 6.97
CA GLY A 13 3.36 -3.15 6.89
C GLY A 13 3.94 -4.55 7.06
N TYR A 14 3.05 -5.54 6.93
CA TYR A 14 3.46 -6.93 6.83
C TYR A 14 4.20 -7.20 5.52
N ALA A 15 4.95 -8.30 5.50
CA ALA A 15 5.59 -8.79 4.27
C ALA A 15 4.55 -9.57 3.46
N HIS A 16 4.35 -9.18 2.20
CA HIS A 16 3.42 -9.83 1.28
C HIS A 16 4.16 -10.50 0.13
N ALA A 17 3.53 -11.52 -0.48
CA ALA A 17 4.13 -12.24 -1.60
C ALA A 17 4.17 -11.37 -2.86
N THR A 18 3.23 -10.43 -3.00
CA THR A 18 3.11 -9.57 -4.19
C THR A 18 3.06 -8.09 -3.85
N GLN A 19 3.45 -7.24 -4.81
CA GLN A 19 3.29 -5.78 -4.70
C GLN A 19 1.84 -5.37 -4.45
N ALA A 20 0.89 -6.01 -5.16
CA ALA A 20 -0.52 -5.67 -5.10
C ALA A 20 -1.08 -5.88 -3.68
N GLU A 21 -0.76 -6.99 -3.03
CA GLU A 21 -1.16 -7.25 -1.64
C GLU A 21 -0.56 -6.24 -0.66
N ALA A 22 0.70 -5.85 -0.84
CA ALA A 22 1.32 -4.83 -0.01
C ALA A 22 0.69 -3.45 -0.22
N ILE A 23 0.28 -3.11 -1.44
CA ILE A 23 -0.48 -1.88 -1.73
C ILE A 23 -1.88 -1.95 -1.10
N ASP A 24 -2.57 -3.08 -1.22
CA ASP A 24 -3.90 -3.27 -0.63
C ASP A 24 -3.84 -3.12 0.91
N ASP A 25 -2.84 -3.71 1.56
CA ASP A 25 -2.61 -3.54 3.01
C ASP A 25 -2.32 -2.07 3.38
N ALA A 26 -1.48 -1.39 2.60
CA ALA A 26 -1.18 0.03 2.80
C ALA A 26 -2.45 0.90 2.69
N LEU A 27 -3.28 0.64 1.70
CA LEU A 27 -4.54 1.33 1.48
C LEU A 27 -5.54 1.05 2.61
N LYS A 28 -5.67 -0.21 3.06
CA LYS A 28 -6.49 -0.56 4.23
C LYS A 28 -6.04 0.19 5.47
N LYS A 29 -4.73 0.27 5.71
CA LYS A 29 -4.16 1.02 6.85
C LYS A 29 -4.42 2.51 6.76
N ALA A 30 -4.25 3.11 5.57
CA ALA A 30 -4.41 4.55 5.38
C ALA A 30 -5.88 5.00 5.41
N LEU A 31 -6.77 4.25 4.77
CA LEU A 31 -8.18 4.59 4.60
C LEU A 31 -9.08 4.03 5.70
N LYS A 32 -8.58 3.10 6.52
CA LYS A 32 -9.36 2.35 7.53
C LYS A 32 -10.63 1.72 6.95
N ARG A 33 -10.57 1.31 5.69
CA ARG A 33 -11.67 0.71 4.92
C ARG A 33 -11.13 -0.46 4.13
N ASP A 34 -11.98 -1.46 3.90
CA ASP A 34 -11.64 -2.56 3.00
C ASP A 34 -11.55 -2.10 1.54
N VAL A 35 -10.57 -2.62 0.81
CA VAL A 35 -10.27 -2.26 -0.59
C VAL A 35 -10.43 -3.44 -1.55
N MET A 36 -10.89 -4.59 -1.08
CA MET A 36 -11.02 -5.81 -1.90
C MET A 36 -11.90 -5.62 -3.14
N ASP A 37 -12.94 -4.79 -3.07
CA ASP A 37 -13.86 -4.54 -4.19
C ASP A 37 -13.46 -3.36 -5.08
N MET A 38 -12.31 -2.71 -4.82
CA MET A 38 -11.87 -1.57 -5.63
C MET A 38 -11.29 -2.02 -6.97
N GLN A 39 -11.67 -1.30 -8.03
CA GLN A 39 -11.05 -1.46 -9.34
C GLN A 39 -9.55 -1.11 -9.26
N ALA A 40 -8.73 -1.80 -10.06
CA ALA A 40 -7.28 -1.59 -10.10
C ALA A 40 -6.91 -0.11 -10.34
N THR A 41 -7.59 0.55 -11.29
CA THR A 41 -7.37 1.98 -11.59
C THR A 41 -7.63 2.90 -10.41
N GLU A 42 -8.61 2.57 -9.55
CA GLU A 42 -8.91 3.35 -8.34
C GLU A 42 -7.84 3.13 -7.28
N ARG A 43 -7.41 1.88 -7.08
CA ARG A 43 -6.30 1.53 -6.19
C ARG A 43 -5.01 2.25 -6.57
N ASP A 44 -4.67 2.26 -7.85
CA ASP A 44 -3.47 2.94 -8.34
C ASP A 44 -3.51 4.44 -8.08
N ARG A 45 -4.68 5.08 -8.26
CA ARG A 45 -4.86 6.51 -7.96
C ARG A 45 -4.70 6.80 -6.47
N LEU A 46 -5.30 5.98 -5.61
CA LEU A 46 -5.19 6.12 -4.15
C LEU A 46 -3.74 5.92 -3.70
N TRP A 47 -3.08 4.89 -4.23
CA TRP A 47 -1.68 4.61 -3.95
C TRP A 47 -0.77 5.75 -4.41
N ALA A 48 -0.96 6.30 -5.61
CA ALA A 48 -0.22 7.48 -6.06
C ALA A 48 -0.40 8.68 -5.12
N GLY A 49 -1.59 8.85 -4.54
CA GLY A 49 -1.85 9.84 -3.49
C GLY A 49 -1.01 9.59 -2.23
N LEU A 50 -0.96 8.35 -1.75
CA LEU A 50 -0.13 7.96 -0.61
C LEU A 50 1.36 8.16 -0.88
N VAL A 51 1.84 7.83 -2.08
CA VAL A 51 3.25 8.02 -2.48
C VAL A 51 3.64 9.50 -2.43
N ARG A 52 2.78 10.39 -2.93
CA ARG A 52 2.99 11.85 -2.79
C ARG A 52 3.00 12.29 -1.32
N GLY A 53 2.22 11.61 -0.47
CA GLY A 53 2.23 11.76 0.98
C GLY A 53 3.44 11.12 1.69
N GLY A 54 4.42 10.60 0.95
CA GLY A 54 5.66 10.04 1.50
C GLY A 54 5.64 8.53 1.75
N TRP A 55 4.61 7.80 1.30
CA TRP A 55 4.58 6.35 1.36
C TRP A 55 5.46 5.73 0.27
N ARG A 56 6.03 4.56 0.54
CA ARG A 56 6.92 3.85 -0.38
C ARG A 56 6.68 2.34 -0.30
N LEU A 57 6.96 1.66 -1.40
CA LEU A 57 7.00 0.20 -1.47
C LEU A 57 8.47 -0.23 -1.58
N THR A 58 8.86 -1.25 -0.85
CA THR A 58 10.20 -1.85 -0.89
C THR A 58 10.10 -3.35 -1.09
N GLU A 59 10.97 -3.87 -1.95
CA GLU A 59 11.19 -5.30 -2.14
C GLU A 59 12.27 -5.76 -1.14
N GLU A 60 11.96 -6.80 -0.37
CA GLU A 60 12.85 -7.53 0.55
C GLU A 60 13.21 -8.92 -0.01
#